data_AF-A0A4Y2J768-F1
#
_entry.id   AF-A0A4Y2J768-F1
#
_cell.length_a   1.000
_cell.length_b   1.000
_cell.length_c   1.000
_cell.angle_alpha   90.00
_cell.angle_beta   90.00
_cell.angle_gamma   90.00
#
_symmetry.space_group_name_H-M   'P 1'
#
loop_
_entity.id
_entity.type
_entity.pdbx_description
1 polymer ?
#
loop_
_entity_poly.entity_id
_entity_poly.type
_entity_poly.pdbx_seq_one_letter_code
_entity_poly.pdbx_strand_id
1 'polypeptide(L)'
;MKTLSKTRERFYWDRLRTDVEKWCREYHACGARKGPKTRTKNRLKRYNVGAPFERMALDILGPFPVTTKGNRYVLVLMDYFTKWPEAIPIPDQEASTVAEELVRSWISGYGVPMILHSD
;
A
#
# COMPACT_ATOMS: atom_id res chain seq x y z
N MET A 1 -11.84 9.99 -29.69
CA MET A 1 -12.77 10.19 -28.55
C MET A 1 -14.15 9.70 -28.97
N LYS A 2 -14.74 8.71 -28.30
CA LYS A 2 -15.99 8.05 -28.76
C LYS A 2 -17.17 9.02 -28.90
N THR A 3 -17.28 9.98 -27.98
CA THR A 3 -18.31 11.04 -27.99
C THR A 3 -18.24 11.88 -29.27
N LEU A 4 -17.03 12.31 -29.67
CA LEU A 4 -16.82 13.12 -30.87
C LEU A 4 -17.25 12.41 -32.16
N SER A 5 -16.99 11.10 -32.26
CA SER A 5 -17.38 10.30 -33.43
C SER A 5 -18.89 10.27 -33.60
N LYS A 6 -19.63 9.96 -32.53
CA LYS A 6 -21.09 9.88 -32.56
C LYS A 6 -21.77 11.23 -32.80
N THR A 7 -21.22 12.32 -32.26
CA THR A 7 -21.76 13.67 -32.49
C THR A 7 -21.61 14.07 -33.96
N ARG A 8 -20.47 13.75 -34.59
CA ARG A 8 -20.20 14.06 -36.01
C ARG A 8 -21.07 13.31 -37.00
N GLU A 9 -21.66 12.18 -36.60
CA GLU A 9 -22.58 11.42 -37.47
C GLU A 9 -23.91 12.17 -37.70
N ARG A 10 -24.30 13.08 -36.80
CA ARG A 10 -25.62 13.72 -36.81
C ARG A 10 -25.60 15.24 -36.77
N PHE A 11 -24.47 15.84 -36.38
CA PHE A 11 -24.38 17.28 -36.14
C PHE A 11 -23.05 17.84 -36.63
N TYR A 12 -23.07 19.09 -37.10
CA TYR A 12 -21.90 19.85 -37.50
C TYR A 12 -22.05 21.32 -37.08
N TRP A 13 -21.00 21.89 -36.49
CA TRP A 13 -20.86 23.31 -36.24
C TRP A 13 -19.38 23.69 -36.14
N ASP A 14 -19.08 24.99 -36.25
CA ASP A 14 -17.70 25.49 -36.07
C ASP A 14 -17.20 25.17 -34.65
N ARG A 15 -15.97 24.68 -34.52
CA ARG A 15 -15.36 24.24 -33.24
C ARG A 15 -16.02 23.07 -32.51
N LEU A 16 -16.88 22.28 -33.17
CA LEU A 16 -17.51 21.07 -32.61
C LEU A 16 -16.55 20.17 -31.82
N ARG A 17 -15.33 19.96 -32.33
CA ARG A 17 -14.30 19.17 -31.64
C ARG A 17 -13.97 19.77 -30.26
N THR A 18 -13.70 21.07 -30.23
CA THR A 18 -13.28 21.79 -29.03
C THR A 18 -14.38 21.75 -27.96
N ASP A 19 -15.64 21.91 -28.37
CA ASP A 19 -16.77 21.91 -27.46
C ASP A 19 -17.02 20.53 -26.86
N VAL A 20 -16.97 19.48 -27.66
CA VAL A 20 -17.14 18.10 -27.16
C VAL A 20 -15.96 17.72 -26.24
N GLU A 21 -14.74 18.13 -26.56
CA GLU A 21 -13.57 17.89 -25.71
C GLU A 21 -13.63 18.67 -24.38
N LYS A 22 -14.12 19.92 -24.41
CA LYS A 22 -14.37 20.74 -23.22
C LYS A 22 -15.45 20.11 -22.35
N TRP A 23 -16.58 19.73 -22.94
CA TRP A 23 -17.68 19.04 -22.26
C TRP A 23 -17.21 17.75 -21.58
N CYS A 24 -16.48 16.89 -22.29
CA CYS A 24 -15.94 15.66 -21.71
C CYS A 24 -14.88 15.89 -20.61
N ARG A 25 -14.27 17.07 -20.55
CA ARG A 25 -13.28 17.43 -19.53
C ARG A 25 -13.93 18.03 -18.28
N GLU A 26 -14.94 18.88 -18.46
CA GLU A 26 -15.67 19.54 -17.37
C GLU A 26 -16.71 18.60 -16.72
N TYR A 27 -17.17 17.58 -17.45
CA TYR A 27 -18.14 16.64 -16.90
C TYR A 27 -17.53 15.77 -15.79
N HIS A 28 -17.97 16.02 -14.56
CA HIS A 28 -17.47 15.37 -13.34
C HIS A 28 -17.44 13.84 -13.41
N ALA A 29 -18.44 13.18 -14.00
CA ALA A 29 -18.45 11.73 -14.09
C ALA A 29 -17.40 11.17 -15.07
N CYS A 30 -17.00 11.94 -16.08
CA CYS A 30 -15.91 11.58 -16.98
C CYS A 30 -14.54 11.79 -16.33
N GLY A 31 -14.36 12.87 -15.57
CA GLY A 31 -13.14 13.13 -14.80
C GLY A 31 -12.91 12.11 -13.68
N ALA A 32 -13.96 11.77 -12.92
CA ALA A 32 -13.87 10.84 -11.80
C ALA A 32 -13.60 9.38 -12.22
N ARG A 33 -14.10 8.97 -13.40
CA ARG A 33 -13.89 7.60 -13.92
C ARG A 33 -12.58 7.43 -14.66
N LYS A 34 -11.95 8.54 -15.09
CA LYS A 34 -10.71 8.49 -15.87
C LYS A 34 -9.55 8.64 -14.91
N GLY A 35 -8.85 7.53 -14.64
CA GLY A 35 -7.66 7.53 -13.82
C GLY A 35 -6.60 8.54 -14.31
N PRO A 36 -5.67 8.96 -13.43
CA PRO A 36 -4.66 9.95 -13.76
C PRO A 36 -3.89 9.54 -15.03
N LYS A 37 -3.77 10.48 -15.97
CA LYS A 37 -3.06 10.27 -17.26
C LYS A 37 -1.57 9.96 -17.09
N THR A 38 -1.00 10.37 -15.96
CA THR A 38 0.39 10.19 -15.60
C THR A 38 0.47 9.43 -14.29
N ARG A 39 1.07 8.23 -14.31
CA ARG A 39 1.58 7.63 -13.06
C ARG A 39 2.73 8.51 -12.60
N THR A 40 2.60 9.11 -11.42
CA THR A 40 3.72 9.76 -10.75
C THR A 40 4.77 8.70 -10.48
N LYS A 41 5.80 8.62 -11.33
CA LYS A 41 6.98 7.77 -11.10
C LYS A 41 7.87 8.50 -10.10
N ASN A 42 7.43 8.58 -8.85
CA ASN A 42 8.31 9.03 -7.79
C ASN A 42 9.47 8.03 -7.69
N ARG A 43 10.69 8.55 -7.66
CA ARG A 43 11.89 7.71 -7.54
C ARG A 43 11.85 7.04 -6.18
N LEU A 44 11.78 5.70 -6.17
CA LEU A 44 11.95 4.91 -4.95
C LEU A 44 13.30 5.30 -4.34
N LYS A 45 13.27 5.88 -3.14
CA LYS A 45 14.48 6.13 -2.36
C LYS A 45 14.88 4.80 -1.73
N ARG A 46 16.12 4.38 -1.97
CA ARG A 46 16.72 3.29 -1.21
C ARG A 46 17.07 3.84 0.16
N TYR A 47 16.57 3.21 1.20
CA TYR A 47 17.08 3.43 2.54
C TYR A 47 18.25 2.46 2.73
N ASN A 48 19.46 3.02 2.83
CA ASN A 48 20.62 2.23 3.19
C ASN A 48 20.55 1.97 4.70
N VAL A 49 20.79 0.72 5.08
CA VAL A 49 20.91 0.27 6.46
C VAL A 49 22.31 -0.31 6.57
N GLY A 50 23.09 0.15 7.55
CA GLY A 50 24.52 -0.13 7.69
C GLY A 50 24.84 -1.18 8.76
N ALA A 51 23.92 -1.47 9.67
CA ALA A 51 24.11 -2.46 10.73
C ALA A 51 22.84 -3.27 11.05
N PRO A 52 22.98 -4.50 11.61
CA PRO A 52 21.85 -5.22 12.19
C PRO A 52 21.13 -4.36 13.22
N PHE A 53 19.80 -4.48 13.29
CA PHE A 53 18.94 -3.78 14.27
C PHE A 53 18.87 -2.26 14.11
N GLU A 54 19.48 -1.68 13.07
CA GLU A 54 19.32 -0.26 12.79
C GLU A 54 17.90 0.04 12.29
N ARG A 55 17.30 -0.86 11.50
CA ARG A 55 15.93 -0.72 11.05
C ARG A 55 15.24 -2.06 10.93
N MET A 56 14.06 -2.15 11.51
CA MET A 56 13.20 -3.32 11.44
C MET A 56 11.85 -2.98 10.83
N ALA A 57 11.34 -3.84 9.96
CA ALA A 57 9.97 -3.81 9.45
C ALA A 57 9.08 -4.68 10.32
N LEU A 58 7.84 -4.22 10.52
CA LEU A 58 6.75 -4.95 11.13
C LEU A 58 5.57 -4.91 10.17
N ASP A 59 4.97 -6.07 9.89
CA ASP A 59 3.79 -6.22 9.04
C ASP A 59 2.86 -7.29 9.62
N ILE A 60 1.57 -7.24 9.28
CA ILE A 60 0.58 -8.22 9.73
C ILE A 60 -0.13 -8.82 8.54
N LEU A 61 -0.01 -10.13 8.38
CA LEU A 61 -0.68 -10.88 7.34
C LEU A 61 -1.99 -11.49 7.86
N GLY A 62 -3.05 -11.37 7.06
CA GLY A 62 -4.33 -12.05 7.29
C GLY A 62 -5.54 -11.20 6.88
N PRO A 63 -6.76 -11.59 7.30
CA PRO A 63 -7.06 -12.73 8.17
C PRO A 63 -6.90 -14.09 7.49
N PHE A 64 -6.40 -15.08 8.22
CA PHE A 64 -6.30 -16.50 7.84
C PHE A 64 -7.39 -17.34 8.53
N PRO A 65 -7.60 -18.60 8.11
CA PRO A 65 -8.42 -19.54 8.87
C PRO A 65 -7.93 -19.67 10.31
N VAL A 66 -8.87 -19.69 11.25
CA VAL A 66 -8.56 -19.75 12.68
C VAL A 66 -7.92 -21.11 13.00
N THR A 67 -6.74 -21.07 13.59
CA THR A 67 -6.03 -22.26 14.06
C THR A 67 -6.68 -22.85 15.31
N THR A 68 -6.33 -24.08 15.68
CA THR A 68 -6.80 -24.71 16.93
C THR A 68 -6.43 -23.93 18.19
N LYS A 69 -5.40 -23.06 18.11
CA LYS A 69 -4.97 -22.17 19.21
C LYS A 69 -5.64 -20.80 19.18
N GLY A 70 -6.59 -20.56 18.27
CA GLY A 70 -7.29 -19.28 18.15
C GLY A 70 -6.56 -18.21 17.32
N ASN A 71 -5.37 -18.50 16.79
CA ASN A 71 -4.62 -17.54 15.96
C ASN A 71 -5.28 -17.35 14.59
N ARG A 72 -5.35 -16.10 14.13
CA ARG A 72 -5.97 -15.68 12.85
C ARG A 72 -5.02 -14.86 11.98
N TYR A 73 -3.97 -14.29 12.54
CA TYR A 73 -3.02 -13.44 11.82
C TYR A 73 -1.59 -13.94 12.03
N VAL A 74 -0.68 -13.43 11.19
CA VAL A 74 0.75 -13.66 11.32
C VAL A 74 1.44 -12.30 11.40
N LEU A 75 2.06 -12.01 12.55
CA LEU A 75 2.99 -10.91 12.71
C LEU A 75 4.30 -11.26 12.03
N VAL A 76 4.74 -10.42 11.10
CA VAL A 76 6.01 -10.58 10.41
C VAL A 76 6.95 -9.48 10.88
N LEU A 77 8.09 -9.88 11.44
CA LEU A 77 9.19 -9.00 11.81
C LEU A 77 10.35 -9.27 10.87
N MET A 78 10.99 -8.22 10.36
CA MET A 78 12.14 -8.37 9.46
C MET A 78 13.19 -7.30 9.71
N ASP A 79 14.42 -7.71 10.00
CA ASP A 79 15.56 -6.78 10.01
C ASP A 79 15.98 -6.41 8.58
N TYR A 80 16.10 -5.12 8.29
CA TYR A 80 16.42 -4.65 6.94
C TYR A 80 17.87 -4.94 6.53
N PHE A 81 18.80 -5.06 7.48
CA PHE A 81 20.20 -5.28 7.18
C PHE A 81 20.48 -6.76 6.88
N THR A 82 20.21 -7.63 7.85
CA THR A 82 20.44 -9.08 7.74
C THR A 82 19.42 -9.78 6.86
N LYS A 83 18.26 -9.15 6.60
CA LYS A 83 17.09 -9.77 5.95
C LYS A 83 16.53 -10.96 6.73
N TRP A 84 16.79 -11.04 8.03
CA TRP A 84 16.28 -12.08 8.90
C TRP A 84 14.77 -11.91 9.14
N PRO A 85 13.92 -12.88 8.74
CA PRO A 85 12.48 -12.83 8.97
C PRO A 85 12.07 -13.65 10.20
N GLU A 86 11.10 -13.16 10.94
CA GLU A 86 10.42 -13.88 12.01
C GLU A 86 8.91 -13.77 11.81
N ALA A 87 8.21 -14.91 11.87
CA ALA A 87 6.78 -15.00 11.62
C ALA A 87 6.09 -15.60 12.84
N ILE A 88 5.26 -14.80 13.51
CA ILE A 88 4.67 -15.12 14.80
C ILE A 88 3.15 -15.18 14.63
N PRO A 89 2.48 -16.30 14.96
CA PRO A 89 1.04 -16.40 14.85
C PRO A 89 0.36 -15.64 16.01
N ILE A 90 -0.59 -14.75 15.70
CA ILE A 90 -1.31 -13.93 16.68
C ILE A 90 -2.84 -14.07 16.53
N PRO A 91 -3.62 -13.90 17.62
CA PRO A 91 -5.07 -14.00 17.61
C PRO A 91 -5.77 -12.80 16.96
N ASP A 92 -5.25 -11.59 17.16
CA ASP A 92 -5.81 -10.32 16.72
C ASP A 92 -4.72 -9.35 16.24
N GLN A 93 -5.12 -8.17 15.75
CA GLN A 93 -4.19 -7.11 15.33
C GLN A 93 -4.08 -6.00 16.38
N GLU A 94 -4.42 -6.29 17.64
CA GLU A 94 -4.40 -5.27 18.70
C GLU A 94 -2.96 -4.86 19.01
N ALA A 95 -2.75 -3.57 19.26
CA ALA A 95 -1.43 -3.02 19.55
C ALA A 95 -0.79 -3.65 20.79
N SER A 96 -1.60 -4.05 21.78
CA SER A 96 -1.16 -4.79 22.98
C SER A 96 -0.56 -6.14 22.61
N THR A 97 -1.28 -6.95 21.84
CA THR A 97 -0.85 -8.27 21.37
C THR A 97 0.43 -8.17 20.55
N VAL A 98 0.49 -7.22 19.62
CA VAL A 98 1.67 -6.98 18.78
C VAL A 98 2.87 -6.54 19.61
N ALA A 99 2.68 -5.64 20.58
CA ALA A 99 3.76 -5.17 21.45
C ALA A 99 4.30 -6.28 22.35
N GLU A 100 3.42 -7.11 22.91
CA GLU A 100 3.82 -8.25 23.74
C GLU A 100 4.65 -9.25 22.93
N GLU A 101 4.18 -9.63 21.73
CA GLU A 101 4.90 -10.57 20.87
C GLU A 101 6.20 -9.98 20.31
N LEU A 102 6.25 -8.68 20.02
CA LEU A 102 7.48 -7.98 19.66
C LEU A 102 8.52 -8.05 20.79
N VAL A 103 8.10 -7.78 22.03
CA VAL A 103 9.01 -7.81 23.18
C VAL A 103 9.50 -9.23 23.43
N ARG A 104 8.58 -10.18 23.42
CA ARG A 104 8.84 -11.59 23.75
C ARG A 104 9.69 -12.29 22.71
N SER A 105 9.34 -12.15 21.43
CA SER A 105 9.96 -12.90 20.34
C SER A 105 11.23 -12.24 19.84
N TRP A 106 11.24 -10.89 19.74
CA TRP A 106 12.40 -10.17 19.20
C TRP A 106 13.27 -9.53 20.27
N ILE A 107 12.72 -8.58 21.04
CA ILE A 107 13.53 -7.72 21.93
C ILE A 107 14.25 -8.55 23.01
N SER A 108 13.59 -9.56 23.54
CA SER A 108 14.15 -10.44 24.58
C SER A 108 15.33 -11.28 24.07
N GLY A 109 15.37 -11.62 22.78
CA GLY A 109 16.44 -12.45 22.19
C GLY A 109 17.55 -11.64 21.53
N TYR A 110 17.20 -10.56 20.83
CA TYR A 110 18.12 -9.83 19.95
C TYR A 110 18.39 -8.39 20.40
N GLY A 111 17.58 -7.84 21.29
CA GLY A 111 17.64 -6.45 21.72
C GLY A 111 16.72 -5.50 20.94
N VAL A 112 16.79 -4.22 21.28
CA VAL A 112 15.87 -3.18 20.78
C VAL A 112 16.38 -2.59 19.47
N PRO A 113 15.57 -2.55 18.40
CA PRO A 113 15.96 -1.89 17.15
C PRO A 113 15.97 -0.36 17.30
N MET A 114 16.81 0.32 16.54
CA MET A 114 16.89 1.79 16.54
C MET A 114 15.68 2.45 15.89
N ILE A 115 15.16 1.84 14.82
CA ILE A 115 13.99 2.33 14.07
C ILE A 115 13.05 1.16 13.78
N LEU A 116 11.79 1.30 14.21
CA LEU A 116 10.70 0.43 13.81
C LEU A 116 9.92 1.06 12.66
N HIS A 117 9.63 0.29 11.62
CA HIS A 117 8.82 0.69 10.47
C HIS A 117 7.60 -0.22 10.36
N SER A 118 6.41 0.34 10.55
CA SER A 118 5.12 -0.30 10.28
C SER A 118 4.33 0.57 9.29
N ASP A 119 3.32 0.00 8.65
CA ASP A 119 2.36 0.71 7.79
C ASP A 119 1.22 1.39 8.59
#